data_AF-A0A0C3NMU7-F1
#
_entry.id   AF-A0A0C3NMU7-F1
#
_cell.length_a   1.000
_cell.length_b   1.000
_cell.length_c   1.000
_cell.angle_alpha   90.00
_cell.angle_beta   90.00
_cell.angle_gamma   90.00
#
_symmetry.space_group_name_H-M   'P 1'
#
loop_
_entity.id
_entity.type
_entity.pdbx_description
1 polymer ?
#
loop_
_entity_poly.entity_id
_entity_poly.type
_entity_poly.pdbx_seq_one_letter_code
_entity_poly.pdbx_strand_id
1 'polypeptide(L)'
;MGNMRILGAFMTLLILGACSDSDDKEFVLNRNDLTGKNWYYNGWIGNKLGYRTNDVLEVIRFDNNGNLIGVEYSGLKDTIAGKWRDLENNALRITDDSGEEKTWNVLGCGKGILSLHDGWGAREYNEGLSYLENLSGDAYWVNQYSSEEGTWKRTLEFKISGNGSIREAYAIVSDAEGGQIPLDRGSYLGSLVYRKNIDFTGNCDRVRFYCKIGSKWNVKFDESLYDSNVPEHAFDLRAEWKPTATSTGIDVTWTPVEESNIYYQVEVLDKNSDANNPFFKSEVLAGTGELNITEATQGKVENRLSSLVKGEVYKIRLSAILYEPGIGRYDNNADRNIQAISYVTKAFVWGE
;
A
#
# COMPACT_ATOMS: atom_id res chain seq x y z
N MET A 1 -11.84 2.69 4.04
CA MET A 1 -12.75 2.85 2.89
C MET A 1 -12.13 3.92 2.02
N GLY A 2 -11.36 3.52 1.01
CA GLY A 2 -10.85 4.43 0.00
C GLY A 2 -12.03 4.95 -0.80
N ASN A 3 -12.44 6.19 -0.54
CA ASN A 3 -13.48 6.83 -1.32
C ASN A 3 -12.92 7.05 -2.72
N MET A 4 -13.35 6.24 -3.69
CA MET A 4 -13.32 6.65 -5.09
C MET A 4 -14.08 7.97 -5.13
N ARG A 5 -13.36 9.09 -5.27
CA ARG A 5 -13.95 10.43 -5.25
C ARG A 5 -14.74 10.61 -6.55
N ILE A 6 -15.95 10.05 -6.61
CA ILE A 6 -16.99 10.50 -7.53
C ILE A 6 -17.58 11.77 -6.89
N LEU A 7 -16.77 12.83 -6.79
CA LEU A 7 -17.17 14.07 -6.13
C LEU A 7 -18.29 14.71 -6.97
N GLY A 8 -19.52 14.65 -6.47
CA GLY A 8 -20.71 15.14 -7.14
C GLY A 8 -20.73 16.66 -7.28
N ALA A 9 -20.97 17.09 -8.52
CA ALA A 9 -21.95 18.10 -8.93
C ALA A 9 -21.83 18.20 -10.46
N PHE A 10 -22.92 18.10 -11.23
CA PHE A 10 -23.24 19.04 -12.32
C PHE A 10 -24.46 18.62 -13.15
N MET A 11 -25.05 19.67 -13.72
CA MET A 11 -26.21 19.74 -14.61
C MET A 11 -26.26 18.64 -15.67
N THR A 12 -27.42 18.01 -15.76
CA THR A 12 -27.82 17.08 -16.82
C THR A 12 -27.85 17.81 -18.17
N LEU A 13 -26.83 17.62 -19.00
CA LEU A 13 -26.91 17.97 -20.42
C LEU A 13 -27.22 16.69 -21.21
N LEU A 14 -28.51 16.49 -21.50
CA LEU A 14 -28.98 15.50 -22.47
C LEU A 14 -28.51 15.94 -23.87
N ILE A 15 -27.36 15.42 -24.32
CA ILE A 15 -27.00 15.54 -25.74
C ILE A 15 -27.74 14.41 -26.47
N LEU A 16 -28.88 14.76 -27.06
CA LEU A 16 -29.55 13.96 -28.09
C LEU A 16 -28.67 13.98 -29.35
N GLY A 17 -28.56 12.81 -29.98
CA GLY A 17 -27.56 12.49 -31.00
C GLY A 17 -27.47 13.46 -32.19
N ALA A 18 -26.26 13.58 -32.72
CA ALA A 18 -26.01 14.07 -34.05
C ALA A 18 -25.67 12.87 -34.95
N CYS A 19 -26.55 12.60 -35.91
CA CYS A 19 -26.25 11.75 -37.06
C CYS A 19 -25.14 12.42 -37.89
N SER A 20 -24.11 11.67 -38.23
CA SER A 20 -23.29 11.93 -39.40
C SER A 20 -23.21 10.66 -40.23
N ASP A 21 -23.63 10.75 -41.49
CA ASP A 21 -23.50 9.73 -42.50
C ASP A 21 -22.02 9.36 -42.71
N SER A 22 -21.65 8.16 -42.27
CA SER A 22 -20.55 7.38 -42.81
C SER A 22 -20.94 5.90 -42.74
N ASP A 23 -20.46 5.09 -43.68
CA ASP A 23 -20.61 3.62 -43.72
C ASP A 23 -19.88 2.91 -42.55
N ASP A 24 -19.84 3.54 -41.38
CA ASP A 24 -19.33 2.98 -40.15
C ASP A 24 -20.45 2.21 -39.49
N LYS A 25 -20.26 0.90 -39.30
CA LYS A 25 -21.16 0.11 -38.46
C LYS A 25 -21.36 0.86 -37.14
N GLU A 26 -22.60 1.21 -36.84
CA GLU A 26 -22.98 1.80 -35.57
C GLU A 26 -22.36 0.95 -34.45
N PHE A 27 -21.54 1.57 -33.60
CA PHE A 27 -20.88 0.86 -32.50
C PHE A 27 -21.98 0.26 -31.61
N VAL A 28 -21.83 -1.03 -31.28
CA VAL A 28 -22.68 -1.70 -30.31
C VAL A 28 -21.76 -2.33 -29.27
N LEU A 29 -21.95 -1.93 -28.02
CA LEU A 29 -21.22 -2.46 -26.89
C LEU A 29 -21.41 -3.97 -26.77
N ASN A 30 -20.31 -4.71 -26.89
CA ASN A 30 -20.26 -6.10 -26.49
C ASN A 30 -19.76 -6.18 -25.05
N ARG A 31 -20.63 -6.66 -24.15
CA ARG A 31 -20.33 -6.77 -22.71
C ARG A 31 -19.05 -7.58 -22.43
N ASN A 32 -18.75 -8.60 -23.24
CA ASN A 32 -17.57 -9.44 -23.04
C ASN A 32 -16.26 -8.68 -23.26
N ASP A 33 -16.28 -7.59 -24.02
CA ASP A 33 -15.10 -6.76 -24.22
C ASP A 33 -14.84 -5.84 -23.01
N LEU A 34 -15.89 -5.51 -22.25
CA LEU A 34 -15.87 -4.62 -21.09
C LEU A 34 -15.46 -5.33 -19.79
N THR A 35 -15.93 -6.56 -19.58
CA THR A 35 -15.89 -7.21 -18.25
C THR A 35 -14.63 -8.05 -18.00
N GLY A 36 -14.34 -8.30 -16.71
CA GLY A 36 -13.31 -9.25 -16.29
C GLY A 36 -11.85 -8.77 -16.41
N LYS A 37 -11.65 -7.47 -16.65
CA LYS A 37 -10.34 -6.84 -16.85
C LYS A 37 -10.26 -5.48 -16.17
N ASN A 38 -9.04 -5.04 -15.87
CA ASN A 38 -8.78 -3.72 -15.31
C ASN A 38 -8.64 -2.70 -16.45
N TRP A 39 -9.36 -1.60 -16.33
CA TRP A 39 -9.32 -0.45 -17.21
C TRP A 39 -8.61 0.69 -16.50
N TYR A 40 -7.53 1.19 -17.11
CA TYR A 40 -6.64 2.16 -16.51
C TYR A 40 -6.79 3.52 -17.18
N TYR A 41 -7.10 4.55 -16.40
CA TYR A 41 -7.06 5.94 -16.84
C TYR A 41 -5.97 6.68 -16.08
N ASN A 42 -4.90 7.03 -16.80
CA ASN A 42 -3.83 7.87 -16.26
C ASN A 42 -4.02 9.32 -16.74
N GLY A 43 -4.74 10.11 -15.96
CA GLY A 43 -5.09 11.50 -16.27
C GLY A 43 -3.93 12.51 -16.14
N TRP A 44 -2.68 12.07 -16.22
CA TRP A 44 -1.50 12.91 -16.00
C TRP A 44 -1.55 14.25 -16.75
N ILE A 45 -1.57 15.36 -16.01
CA ILE A 45 -1.67 16.73 -16.57
C ILE A 45 -0.33 17.50 -16.59
N GLY A 46 0.80 16.84 -16.31
CA GLY A 46 2.11 17.50 -16.29
C GLY A 46 2.47 18.19 -14.96
N ASN A 47 1.62 18.13 -13.94
CA ASN A 47 1.89 18.70 -12.64
C ASN A 47 2.33 17.61 -11.65
N LYS A 48 3.63 17.37 -11.52
CA LYS A 48 4.18 16.38 -10.58
C LYS A 48 3.74 16.56 -9.13
N LEU A 49 3.52 17.79 -8.71
CA LEU A 49 3.45 18.18 -7.30
C LEU A 49 2.02 18.53 -6.87
N GLY A 50 1.06 18.42 -7.78
CA GLY A 50 -0.34 18.67 -7.51
C GLY A 50 -0.93 17.66 -6.52
N TYR A 51 -1.23 18.11 -5.31
CA TYR A 51 -1.92 17.32 -4.28
C TYR A 51 -3.45 17.23 -4.49
N ARG A 52 -4.05 18.27 -5.08
CA ARG A 52 -5.50 18.37 -5.32
C ARG A 52 -5.89 18.26 -6.80
N THR A 53 -4.95 17.87 -7.65
CA THR A 53 -5.18 17.74 -9.09
C THR A 53 -5.93 16.44 -9.42
N ASN A 54 -6.75 16.48 -10.46
CA ASN A 54 -7.53 15.33 -10.96
C ASN A 54 -6.72 14.48 -11.95
N ASP A 55 -5.47 14.19 -11.61
CA ASP A 55 -4.50 13.47 -12.46
C ASP A 55 -4.00 12.19 -11.79
N VAL A 56 -4.83 11.63 -10.92
CA VAL A 56 -4.61 10.37 -10.22
C VAL A 56 -4.95 9.23 -11.18
N LEU A 57 -4.16 8.17 -11.12
CA LEU A 57 -4.45 6.91 -11.77
C LEU A 57 -5.78 6.36 -11.23
N GLU A 58 -6.72 6.20 -12.13
CA GLU A 58 -8.00 5.55 -11.88
C GLU A 58 -7.97 4.17 -12.51
N VAL A 59 -8.33 3.14 -11.73
CA VAL A 59 -8.40 1.77 -12.23
C VAL A 59 -9.73 1.17 -11.83
N ILE A 60 -10.51 0.82 -12.85
CA ILE A 60 -11.85 0.27 -12.68
C ILE A 60 -11.96 -1.11 -13.33
N ARG A 61 -12.75 -1.99 -12.73
CA ARG A 61 -13.11 -3.27 -13.33
C ARG A 61 -14.60 -3.50 -13.23
N PHE A 62 -15.20 -3.77 -14.37
CA PHE A 62 -16.59 -4.20 -14.49
C PHE A 62 -16.63 -5.72 -14.33
N ASP A 63 -17.17 -6.23 -13.23
CA ASP A 63 -17.30 -7.68 -13.05
C ASP A 63 -18.61 -8.24 -13.64
N ASN A 64 -18.66 -9.55 -13.84
CA ASN A 64 -19.83 -10.21 -14.43
C ASN A 64 -21.06 -10.21 -13.51
N ASN A 65 -20.89 -9.94 -12.21
CA ASN A 65 -21.95 -9.90 -11.21
C ASN A 65 -22.58 -8.50 -11.07
N GLY A 66 -22.13 -7.53 -11.88
CA GLY A 66 -22.62 -6.15 -11.84
C GLY A 66 -21.98 -5.30 -10.73
N ASN A 67 -20.83 -5.71 -10.18
CA ASN A 67 -20.02 -4.86 -9.32
C ASN A 67 -19.08 -4.00 -10.15
N LEU A 68 -18.97 -2.73 -9.78
CA LEU A 68 -17.90 -1.85 -10.20
C LEU A 68 -16.81 -1.93 -9.13
N ILE A 69 -15.64 -2.42 -9.52
CA ILE A 69 -14.50 -2.60 -8.62
C ILE A 69 -13.50 -1.48 -8.89
N GLY A 70 -13.08 -0.78 -7.84
CA GLY A 70 -11.91 0.09 -7.85
C GLY A 70 -10.67 -0.71 -7.48
N VAL A 71 -9.56 -0.48 -8.17
CA VAL A 71 -8.26 -1.09 -7.81
C VAL A 71 -7.34 -0.02 -7.26
N GLU A 72 -7.02 -0.14 -5.98
CA GLU A 72 -6.16 0.79 -5.26
C GLU A 72 -4.70 0.33 -5.35
N TYR A 73 -3.84 1.23 -5.82
CA TYR A 73 -2.39 0.99 -5.85
C TYR A 73 -1.74 1.18 -4.49
N SER A 74 -2.44 1.79 -3.52
CA SER A 74 -2.07 1.57 -2.14
C SER A 74 -2.51 0.19 -1.70
N GLY A 75 -1.56 -0.59 -1.20
CA GLY A 75 -1.87 -1.93 -0.73
C GLY A 75 -2.36 -2.98 -1.74
N LEU A 76 -2.56 -2.63 -3.02
CA LEU A 76 -3.10 -3.52 -4.05
C LEU A 76 -4.42 -4.16 -3.62
N LYS A 77 -5.43 -3.31 -3.37
CA LYS A 77 -6.75 -3.71 -2.90
C LYS A 77 -7.79 -3.55 -4.01
N ASP A 78 -8.66 -4.55 -4.11
CA ASP A 78 -9.89 -4.47 -4.88
C ASP A 78 -11.02 -4.06 -3.93
N THR A 79 -11.64 -2.91 -4.17
CA THR A 79 -12.77 -2.41 -3.39
C THR A 79 -14.02 -2.35 -4.25
N ILE A 80 -15.18 -2.75 -3.70
CA ILE A 80 -16.45 -2.56 -4.39
C ILE A 80 -16.77 -1.06 -4.32
N ALA A 81 -16.55 -0.37 -5.43
CA ALA A 81 -16.78 1.07 -5.56
C ALA A 81 -18.23 1.39 -5.97
N GLY A 82 -18.99 0.37 -6.37
CA GLY A 82 -20.40 0.52 -6.73
C GLY A 82 -20.96 -0.68 -7.48
N LYS A 83 -22.08 -0.44 -8.15
CA LYS A 83 -22.72 -1.37 -9.08
C LYS A 83 -22.77 -0.79 -10.48
N TRP A 84 -22.85 -1.66 -11.46
CA TRP A 84 -23.10 -1.26 -12.84
C TRP A 84 -24.15 -2.15 -13.50
N ARG A 85 -24.87 -1.58 -14.47
CA ARG A 85 -25.81 -2.31 -15.33
C ARG A 85 -25.75 -1.74 -16.74
N ASP A 86 -25.77 -2.64 -17.73
CA ASP A 86 -25.96 -2.28 -19.13
C ASP A 86 -27.42 -1.83 -19.34
N LEU A 87 -27.60 -0.62 -19.88
CA LEU A 87 -28.91 -0.05 -20.21
C LEU A 87 -29.27 -0.22 -21.69
N GLU A 88 -28.46 -0.96 -22.44
CA GLU A 88 -28.50 -1.02 -23.90
C GLU A 88 -28.14 0.34 -24.54
N ASN A 89 -28.09 0.41 -25.87
CA ASN A 89 -27.75 1.63 -26.62
C ASN A 89 -26.43 2.29 -26.17
N ASN A 90 -25.43 1.47 -25.85
CA ASN A 90 -24.11 1.91 -25.38
C ASN A 90 -24.16 2.78 -24.11
N ALA A 91 -25.11 2.56 -23.22
CA ALA A 91 -25.20 3.28 -21.95
C ALA A 91 -25.05 2.33 -20.75
N LEU A 92 -24.32 2.78 -19.74
CA LEU A 92 -24.16 2.08 -18.47
C LEU A 92 -24.82 2.89 -17.36
N ARG A 93 -25.62 2.23 -16.51
CA ARG A 93 -26.03 2.77 -15.20
C ARG A 93 -24.94 2.43 -14.20
N ILE A 94 -24.37 3.44 -13.56
CA ILE A 94 -23.47 3.31 -12.43
C ILE A 94 -24.21 3.74 -11.17
N THR A 95 -24.18 2.91 -10.15
CA THR A 95 -24.67 3.24 -8.80
C THR A 95 -23.46 3.24 -7.89
N ASP A 96 -23.10 4.38 -7.32
CA ASP A 96 -21.96 4.45 -6.40
C ASP A 96 -22.30 3.87 -5.02
N ASP A 97 -21.31 3.82 -4.14
CA ASP A 97 -21.41 3.31 -2.77
C ASP A 97 -22.40 4.09 -1.90
N SER A 98 -22.67 5.35 -2.23
CA SER A 98 -23.70 6.18 -1.59
C SER A 98 -25.12 5.91 -2.10
N GLY A 99 -25.25 5.15 -3.19
CA GLY A 99 -26.51 4.87 -3.87
C GLY A 99 -26.90 5.90 -4.92
N GLU A 100 -26.02 6.87 -5.24
CA GLU A 100 -26.27 7.83 -6.30
C GLU A 100 -26.12 7.15 -7.67
N GLU A 101 -27.06 7.42 -8.57
CA GLU A 101 -27.07 6.84 -9.91
C GLU A 101 -26.60 7.84 -10.97
N LYS A 102 -25.71 7.37 -11.85
CA LYS A 102 -25.16 8.13 -12.98
C LYS A 102 -25.23 7.29 -14.25
N THR A 103 -25.43 7.94 -15.39
CA THR A 103 -25.37 7.27 -16.71
C THR A 103 -24.04 7.60 -17.38
N TRP A 104 -23.29 6.57 -17.77
CA TRP A 104 -22.07 6.71 -18.56
C TRP A 104 -22.33 6.22 -19.98
N ASN A 105 -21.98 7.03 -20.98
CA ASN A 105 -22.11 6.62 -22.38
C ASN A 105 -20.80 5.99 -22.84
N VAL A 106 -20.88 4.80 -23.43
CA VAL A 106 -19.73 4.11 -24.03
C VAL A 106 -19.59 4.56 -25.47
N LEU A 107 -18.48 5.22 -25.77
CA LEU A 107 -18.17 5.73 -27.10
C LEU A 107 -17.44 4.67 -27.95
N GLY A 108 -16.78 3.71 -27.29
CA GLY A 108 -16.11 2.59 -27.92
C GLY A 108 -15.53 1.62 -26.88
N CYS A 109 -15.50 0.34 -27.18
CA CYS A 109 -14.91 -0.69 -26.31
C CYS A 109 -14.36 -1.83 -27.16
N GLY A 110 -13.05 -2.07 -27.06
CA GLY A 110 -12.36 -3.13 -27.81
C GLY A 110 -10.90 -2.81 -28.08
N LYS A 111 -10.13 -3.83 -28.52
CA LYS A 111 -8.68 -3.71 -28.81
C LYS A 111 -7.85 -3.11 -27.65
N GLY A 112 -8.27 -3.35 -26.42
CA GLY A 112 -7.61 -2.83 -25.21
C GLY A 112 -7.90 -1.35 -24.91
N ILE A 113 -8.90 -0.74 -25.55
CA ILE A 113 -9.33 0.64 -25.30
C ILE A 113 -10.81 0.65 -24.90
N LEU A 114 -11.14 1.43 -23.88
CA LEU A 114 -12.49 1.75 -23.46
C LEU A 114 -12.65 3.28 -23.44
N SER A 115 -13.53 3.80 -24.28
CA SER A 115 -13.83 5.23 -24.35
C SER A 115 -15.20 5.48 -23.71
N LEU A 116 -15.23 6.31 -22.67
CA LEU A 116 -16.41 6.64 -21.89
C LEU A 116 -16.68 8.14 -21.93
N HIS A 117 -17.94 8.53 -21.82
CA HIS A 117 -18.34 9.87 -21.44
C HIS A 117 -19.04 9.80 -20.07
N ASP A 118 -18.36 10.26 -19.02
CA ASP A 118 -18.72 10.02 -17.61
C ASP A 118 -19.46 11.20 -16.92
N GLY A 119 -20.06 12.09 -17.71
CA GLY A 119 -20.68 13.32 -17.21
C GLY A 119 -19.67 14.45 -16.94
N TRP A 120 -18.37 14.12 -16.80
CA TRP A 120 -17.27 15.08 -16.68
C TRP A 120 -16.54 15.31 -18.01
N GLY A 121 -16.67 14.38 -18.94
CA GLY A 121 -16.21 14.51 -20.32
C GLY A 121 -15.87 13.15 -20.92
N ALA A 122 -15.26 13.18 -22.11
CA ALA A 122 -14.74 11.98 -22.74
C ALA A 122 -13.42 11.54 -22.06
N ARG A 123 -13.32 10.26 -21.72
CA ARG A 123 -12.11 9.62 -21.17
C ARG A 123 -11.80 8.35 -21.93
N GLU A 124 -10.50 8.05 -22.04
CA GLU A 124 -10.00 6.85 -22.68
C GLU A 124 -9.20 6.02 -21.67
N TYR A 125 -9.75 4.85 -21.34
CA TYR A 125 -9.12 3.87 -20.49
C TYR A 125 -8.41 2.84 -21.36
N ASN A 126 -7.27 2.37 -20.87
CA ASN A 126 -6.43 1.38 -21.55
C ASN A 126 -6.41 0.09 -20.74
N GLU A 127 -6.31 -1.06 -21.41
CA GLU A 127 -6.07 -2.36 -20.80
C GLU A 127 -4.55 -2.66 -20.75
N GLY A 128 -4.10 -3.49 -19.82
CA GLY A 128 -2.79 -4.15 -19.92
C GLY A 128 -1.57 -3.23 -19.77
N LEU A 129 -1.63 -2.24 -18.88
CA LEU A 129 -0.52 -1.31 -18.64
C LEU A 129 0.63 -1.97 -17.85
N SER A 130 1.48 -2.71 -18.54
CA SER A 130 2.62 -3.45 -17.95
C SER A 130 3.60 -2.57 -17.16
N TYR A 131 3.69 -1.28 -17.47
CA TYR A 131 4.54 -0.37 -16.70
C TYR A 131 4.05 -0.17 -15.26
N LEU A 132 2.79 -0.49 -14.95
CA LEU A 132 2.23 -0.44 -13.59
C LEU A 132 2.38 -1.77 -12.83
N GLU A 133 2.94 -2.81 -13.46
CA GLU A 133 3.04 -4.13 -12.86
C GLU A 133 3.77 -4.07 -11.51
N ASN A 134 3.20 -4.73 -10.50
CA ASN A 134 3.69 -4.81 -9.12
C ASN A 134 3.86 -3.46 -8.39
N LEU A 135 3.52 -2.33 -9.00
CA LEU A 135 3.59 -1.03 -8.33
C LEU A 135 2.66 -1.03 -7.12
N SER A 136 3.18 -0.62 -5.98
CA SER A 136 2.38 -0.37 -4.79
C SER A 136 3.02 0.70 -3.93
N GLY A 137 2.21 1.54 -3.29
CA GLY A 137 2.67 2.45 -2.24
C GLY A 137 1.93 2.22 -0.94
N ASP A 138 2.55 2.66 0.14
CA ASP A 138 2.03 2.54 1.50
C ASP A 138 2.57 3.71 2.32
N ALA A 139 1.75 4.22 3.24
CA ALA A 139 2.11 5.28 4.16
C ALA A 139 1.54 4.92 5.53
N TYR A 140 2.37 4.92 6.56
CA TYR A 140 1.95 4.45 7.88
C TYR A 140 2.72 5.07 9.03
N TRP A 141 2.07 5.12 10.18
CA TRP A 141 2.66 5.64 11.39
C TRP A 141 3.75 4.71 11.92
N VAL A 142 4.86 5.29 12.34
CA VAL A 142 5.94 4.55 13.00
C VAL A 142 6.16 5.17 14.38
N ASN A 143 5.97 4.38 15.43
CA ASN A 143 6.23 4.78 16.80
C ASN A 143 7.45 4.01 17.30
N GLN A 144 8.58 4.70 17.48
CA GLN A 144 9.76 4.11 18.07
C GLN A 144 9.75 4.37 19.58
N TYR A 145 9.82 3.30 20.37
CA TYR A 145 10.04 3.39 21.80
C TYR A 145 11.53 3.27 22.12
N SER A 146 12.07 4.29 22.78
CA SER A 146 13.39 4.20 23.41
C SER A 146 13.20 3.77 24.86
N SER A 147 13.58 2.53 25.18
CA SER A 147 13.53 2.03 26.56
C SER A 147 14.53 2.73 27.48
N GLU A 148 15.63 3.24 26.92
CA GLU A 148 16.66 3.99 27.66
C GLU A 148 16.19 5.40 28.02
N GLU A 149 15.51 6.07 27.08
CA GLU A 149 15.02 7.45 27.27
C GLU A 149 13.60 7.48 27.87
N GLY A 150 12.87 6.36 27.84
CA GLY A 150 11.47 6.28 28.26
C GLY A 150 10.53 7.11 27.38
N THR A 151 10.90 7.36 26.13
CA THR A 151 10.19 8.26 25.21
C THR A 151 9.71 7.53 23.96
N TRP A 152 8.56 7.99 23.46
CA TRP A 152 8.05 7.63 22.14
C TRP A 152 8.41 8.69 21.12
N LYS A 153 8.98 8.26 20.00
CA LYS A 153 9.15 9.10 18.82
C LYS A 153 8.20 8.61 17.74
N ARG A 154 7.22 9.45 17.38
CA ARG A 154 6.30 9.19 16.27
C ARG A 154 6.81 9.84 14.99
N THR A 155 6.87 9.06 13.92
CA THR A 155 7.24 9.48 12.58
C THR A 155 6.25 8.92 11.56
N LEU A 156 6.34 9.40 10.33
CA LEU A 156 5.55 8.90 9.20
C LEU A 156 6.50 8.23 8.19
N GLU A 157 6.27 6.95 7.89
CA GLU A 157 7.00 6.23 6.85
C GLU A 157 6.21 6.29 5.54
N PHE A 158 6.92 6.52 4.46
CA PHE A 158 6.43 6.37 3.09
C PHE A 158 7.20 5.27 2.40
N LYS A 159 6.51 4.42 1.64
CA LYS A 159 7.14 3.31 0.91
C LYS A 159 6.47 3.13 -0.44
N ILE A 160 7.26 2.99 -1.50
CA ILE A 160 6.82 2.52 -2.81
C ILE A 160 7.68 1.31 -3.19
N SER A 161 7.05 0.25 -3.69
CA SER A 161 7.71 -1.04 -3.93
C SER A 161 7.16 -1.78 -5.14
N GLY A 162 7.83 -2.89 -5.47
CA GLY A 162 7.42 -3.91 -6.44
C GLY A 162 7.72 -3.60 -7.90
N ASN A 163 7.73 -2.32 -8.30
CA ASN A 163 8.05 -1.96 -9.68
C ASN A 163 9.54 -1.59 -9.86
N GLY A 164 10.30 -2.46 -10.52
CA GLY A 164 11.74 -2.29 -10.76
C GLY A 164 12.11 -1.14 -11.73
N SER A 165 11.13 -0.56 -12.42
CA SER A 165 11.34 0.48 -13.44
C SER A 165 11.18 1.90 -12.91
N ILE A 166 10.84 2.08 -11.62
CA ILE A 166 10.73 3.40 -11.00
C ILE A 166 12.10 4.09 -11.03
N ARG A 167 12.11 5.32 -11.55
CA ARG A 167 13.29 6.19 -11.63
C ARG A 167 13.26 7.34 -10.65
N GLU A 168 12.06 7.70 -10.19
CA GLU A 168 11.83 8.85 -9.35
C GLU A 168 10.53 8.65 -8.56
N ALA A 169 10.53 8.99 -7.27
CA ALA A 169 9.39 8.77 -6.38
C ALA A 169 9.28 9.88 -5.31
N TYR A 170 8.05 10.34 -5.06
CA TYR A 170 7.74 11.38 -4.06
C TYR A 170 6.48 11.00 -3.29
N ALA A 171 6.47 11.37 -2.00
CA ALA A 171 5.26 11.50 -1.21
C ALA A 171 4.84 12.98 -1.13
N ILE A 172 3.54 13.23 -1.16
CA ILE A 172 2.93 14.56 -1.12
C ILE A 172 1.83 14.52 -0.07
N VAL A 173 1.96 15.34 0.98
CA VAL A 173 1.05 15.39 2.13
C VAL A 173 0.22 16.69 2.16
N SER A 174 -0.92 16.66 2.86
CA SER A 174 -1.90 17.75 2.94
C SER A 174 -1.52 18.85 3.93
N ASP A 175 -0.61 19.73 3.55
CA ASP A 175 -0.40 21.03 4.20
C ASP A 175 -0.06 22.08 3.14
N ALA A 176 -0.45 23.33 3.37
CA ALA A 176 -0.32 24.42 2.38
C ALA A 176 1.15 24.78 2.05
N GLU A 177 2.09 24.26 2.84
CA GLU A 177 3.54 24.27 2.61
C GLU A 177 4.11 22.84 2.49
N GLY A 178 3.24 21.86 2.29
CA GLY A 178 3.51 20.43 2.39
C GLY A 178 4.60 19.97 1.49
N GLY A 179 5.76 19.84 2.13
CA GLY A 179 7.01 19.48 1.51
C GLY A 179 6.82 18.27 0.63
N GLN A 180 7.25 18.42 -0.60
CA GLN A 180 7.46 17.30 -1.47
C GLN A 180 8.54 16.46 -0.81
N ILE A 181 8.23 15.22 -0.48
CA ILE A 181 9.17 14.36 0.23
C ILE A 181 9.79 13.44 -0.84
N PRO A 182 10.97 13.78 -1.39
CA PRO A 182 11.67 12.86 -2.28
C PRO A 182 11.99 11.59 -1.50
N LEU A 183 11.61 10.45 -2.06
CA LEU A 183 11.84 9.15 -1.45
C LEU A 183 13.21 8.62 -1.83
N ASP A 184 13.90 8.03 -0.88
CA ASP A 184 15.24 7.52 -1.07
C ASP A 184 15.19 6.15 -1.74
N ARG A 185 15.94 6.00 -2.83
CA ARG A 185 16.06 4.73 -3.55
C ARG A 185 16.93 3.77 -2.73
N GLY A 186 16.38 2.61 -2.41
CA GLY A 186 17.06 1.57 -1.65
C GLY A 186 16.74 0.16 -2.13
N SER A 187 17.13 -0.81 -1.31
CA SER A 187 16.76 -2.21 -1.48
C SER A 187 16.24 -2.73 -0.15
N TYR A 188 15.17 -3.52 -0.20
CA TYR A 188 14.64 -4.24 0.95
C TYR A 188 14.47 -5.70 0.58
N LEU A 189 15.20 -6.59 1.26
CA LEU A 189 15.22 -8.02 0.97
C LEU A 189 15.45 -8.35 -0.52
N GLY A 190 16.37 -7.60 -1.15
CA GLY A 190 16.73 -7.78 -2.56
C GLY A 190 15.76 -7.11 -3.57
N SER A 191 14.66 -6.53 -3.11
CA SER A 191 13.70 -5.83 -3.95
C SER A 191 13.91 -4.32 -3.94
N LEU A 192 13.74 -3.68 -5.10
CA LEU A 192 13.78 -2.22 -5.20
C LEU A 192 12.66 -1.60 -4.36
N VAL A 193 13.03 -0.64 -3.53
CA VAL A 193 12.08 0.18 -2.77
C VAL A 193 12.48 1.65 -2.84
N TYR A 194 11.49 2.52 -2.80
CA TYR A 194 11.67 3.94 -2.51
C TYR A 194 11.01 4.20 -1.17
N ARG A 195 11.75 4.75 -0.20
CA ARG A 195 11.22 4.94 1.14
C ARG A 195 11.77 6.18 1.82
N LYS A 196 11.04 6.70 2.80
CA LYS A 196 11.52 7.76 3.68
C LYS A 196 10.73 7.78 4.97
N ASN A 197 11.44 7.98 6.08
CA ASN A 197 10.87 8.25 7.38
C ASN A 197 11.04 9.74 7.69
N ILE A 198 9.99 10.42 8.14
CA ILE A 198 10.08 11.83 8.54
C ILE A 198 9.45 12.08 9.90
N ASP A 199 9.99 13.07 10.59
CA ASP A 199 9.29 13.69 11.71
C ASP A 199 8.09 14.46 11.15
N PHE A 200 6.88 14.04 11.54
CA PHE A 200 5.64 14.63 11.04
C PHE A 200 4.74 15.01 12.22
N THR A 201 4.42 16.30 12.30
CA THR A 201 3.64 16.89 13.40
C THR A 201 2.28 17.42 12.95
N GLY A 202 1.98 17.33 11.65
CA GLY A 202 0.69 17.72 11.08
C GLY A 202 -0.37 16.63 11.20
N ASN A 203 -1.57 16.96 10.74
CA ASN A 203 -2.61 15.96 10.47
C ASN A 203 -2.49 15.54 9.01
N CYS A 204 -2.46 14.23 8.75
CA CYS A 204 -2.49 13.70 7.40
C CYS A 204 -3.49 12.55 7.36
N ASP A 205 -4.55 12.74 6.57
CA ASP A 205 -5.59 11.75 6.28
C ASP A 205 -5.35 11.06 4.93
N ARG A 206 -4.50 11.64 4.08
CA ARG A 206 -4.20 11.14 2.75
C ARG A 206 -2.83 11.58 2.27
N VAL A 207 -2.06 10.60 1.79
CA VAL A 207 -0.79 10.81 1.09
C VAL A 207 -1.03 10.60 -0.40
N ARG A 208 -0.45 11.47 -1.23
CA ARG A 208 -0.38 11.25 -2.66
C ARG A 208 1.03 10.86 -3.05
N PHE A 209 1.16 9.73 -3.72
CA PHE A 209 2.40 9.31 -4.34
C PHE A 209 2.51 9.83 -5.77
N TYR A 210 3.73 10.18 -6.16
CA TYR A 210 4.11 10.37 -7.54
C TYR A 210 5.26 9.42 -7.89
N CYS A 211 5.17 8.79 -9.06
CA CYS A 211 6.23 7.96 -9.63
C CYS A 211 6.52 8.36 -11.08
N LYS A 212 7.81 8.45 -11.42
CA LYS A 212 8.26 8.33 -12.81
C LYS A 212 8.70 6.90 -13.09
N ILE A 213 8.04 6.24 -14.02
CA ILE A 213 8.31 4.85 -14.39
C ILE A 213 8.91 4.80 -15.80
N GLY A 214 10.11 4.21 -15.89
CA GLY A 214 10.92 4.29 -17.09
C GLY A 214 11.24 5.74 -17.46
N SER A 215 11.35 6.02 -18.76
CA SER A 215 11.61 7.38 -19.27
C SER A 215 10.33 8.19 -19.54
N LYS A 216 9.18 7.52 -19.66
CA LYS A 216 7.99 8.07 -20.31
C LYS A 216 6.79 8.28 -19.38
N TRP A 217 6.62 7.40 -18.39
CA TRP A 217 5.36 7.33 -17.66
C TRP A 217 5.43 8.10 -16.34
N ASN A 218 4.44 8.94 -16.12
CA ASN A 218 4.22 9.67 -14.88
C ASN A 218 2.91 9.18 -14.29
N VAL A 219 2.91 8.84 -13.01
CA VAL A 219 1.75 8.26 -12.35
C VAL A 219 1.59 8.89 -10.98
N LYS A 220 0.35 9.17 -10.60
CA LYS A 220 -0.01 9.50 -9.23
C LYS A 220 -1.06 8.54 -8.71
N PHE A 221 -0.99 8.20 -7.43
CA PHE A 221 -2.00 7.42 -6.75
C PHE A 221 -2.05 7.84 -5.28
N ASP A 222 -3.21 7.71 -4.67
CA ASP A 222 -3.46 8.14 -3.29
C ASP A 222 -3.38 6.95 -2.32
N GLU A 223 -3.05 7.24 -1.08
CA GLU A 223 -2.99 6.34 0.08
C GLU A 223 -3.77 7.02 1.22
N SER A 224 -4.61 6.28 1.94
CA SER A 224 -5.42 6.82 3.04
C SER A 224 -4.82 6.47 4.40
N LEU A 225 -4.50 7.49 5.19
CA LEU A 225 -4.06 7.32 6.57
C LEU A 225 -5.26 7.35 7.50
N TYR A 226 -5.50 6.25 8.22
CA TYR A 226 -6.55 6.19 9.23
C TYR A 226 -6.06 6.72 10.59
N ASP A 227 -7.00 7.08 11.47
CA ASP A 227 -6.67 7.59 12.81
C ASP A 227 -6.23 6.49 13.79
N SER A 228 -6.44 5.21 13.46
CA SER A 228 -6.04 4.09 14.29
C SER A 228 -4.51 3.96 14.36
N ASN A 229 -4.01 3.58 15.54
CA ASN A 229 -2.59 3.43 15.79
C ASN A 229 -2.36 2.28 16.79
N VAL A 230 -1.13 1.79 16.87
CA VAL A 230 -0.73 0.91 17.97
C VAL A 230 -0.66 1.75 19.25
N PRO A 231 -1.37 1.38 20.33
CA PRO A 231 -1.32 2.11 21.60
C PRO A 231 0.10 2.24 22.14
N GLU A 232 0.37 3.33 22.87
CA GLU A 232 1.60 3.44 23.65
C GLU A 232 1.64 2.32 24.69
N HIS A 233 2.70 1.51 24.63
CA HIS A 233 2.81 0.29 25.43
C HIS A 233 4.24 -0.05 25.80
N ALA A 234 4.50 -0.27 27.08
CA ALA A 234 5.79 -0.79 27.53
C ALA A 234 5.88 -2.28 27.17
N PHE A 235 6.63 -2.59 26.12
CA PHE A 235 6.80 -3.99 25.68
C PHE A 235 7.66 -4.84 26.62
N ASP A 236 8.38 -4.26 27.58
CA ASP A 236 9.29 -4.97 28.49
C ASP A 236 10.20 -6.01 27.79
N LEU A 237 10.66 -5.68 26.57
CA LEU A 237 11.40 -6.61 25.72
C LEU A 237 12.63 -7.18 26.45
N ARG A 238 12.79 -8.50 26.39
CA ARG A 238 13.98 -9.24 26.86
C ARG A 238 14.44 -10.20 25.78
N ALA A 239 15.75 -10.39 25.72
CA ALA A 239 16.41 -11.30 24.81
C ALA A 239 17.55 -11.95 25.56
N GLU A 240 17.47 -13.27 25.73
CA GLU A 240 18.45 -14.03 26.50
C GLU A 240 19.05 -15.12 25.62
N TRP A 241 20.38 -15.18 25.59
CA TRP A 241 21.07 -16.27 24.93
C TRP A 241 20.80 -17.56 25.69
N LYS A 242 20.42 -18.61 24.96
CA LYS A 242 20.12 -19.91 25.55
C LYS A 242 20.89 -21.01 24.84
N PRO A 243 21.97 -21.54 25.43
CA PRO A 243 22.57 -22.76 24.94
C PRO A 243 21.68 -23.95 25.33
N THR A 244 21.35 -24.81 24.39
CA THR A 244 20.91 -26.18 24.69
C THR A 244 22.04 -27.16 24.39
N ALA A 245 21.91 -28.41 24.85
CA ALA A 245 22.92 -29.45 24.60
C ALA A 245 23.15 -29.73 23.09
N THR A 246 22.24 -29.31 22.22
CA THR A 246 22.24 -29.63 20.78
C THR A 246 22.08 -28.42 19.86
N SER A 247 21.80 -27.22 20.37
CA SER A 247 21.63 -26.01 19.55
C SER A 247 21.91 -24.75 20.35
N THR A 248 22.32 -23.67 19.67
CA THR A 248 22.33 -22.33 20.26
C THR A 248 21.08 -21.55 19.82
N GLY A 249 20.56 -20.70 20.70
CA GLY A 249 19.37 -19.93 20.40
C GLY A 249 19.21 -18.69 21.28
N ILE A 250 18.10 -18.00 21.07
CA ILE A 250 17.68 -16.79 21.78
C ILE A 250 16.25 -16.99 22.24
N ASP A 251 16.00 -16.84 23.54
CA ASP A 251 14.65 -16.66 24.06
C ASP A 251 14.32 -15.17 24.06
N VAL A 252 13.32 -14.79 23.28
CA VAL A 252 12.81 -13.41 23.21
C VAL A 252 11.46 -13.37 23.91
N THR A 253 11.28 -12.45 24.86
CA THR A 253 10.01 -12.27 25.57
C THR A 253 9.61 -10.80 25.65
N TRP A 254 8.32 -10.51 25.67
CA TRP A 254 7.74 -9.17 25.76
C TRP A 254 6.33 -9.22 26.36
N THR A 255 5.87 -8.09 26.87
CA THR A 255 4.48 -7.86 27.28
C THR A 255 3.66 -7.50 26.04
N PRO A 256 2.71 -8.33 25.57
CA PRO A 256 1.87 -7.99 24.43
C PRO A 256 0.88 -6.87 24.76
N VAL A 257 0.52 -6.07 23.76
CA VAL A 257 -0.67 -5.22 23.79
C VAL A 257 -1.92 -6.10 23.80
N GLU A 258 -2.88 -5.79 24.67
CA GLU A 258 -4.15 -6.51 24.81
C GLU A 258 -5.17 -6.16 23.69
N GLU A 259 -4.73 -6.27 22.44
CA GLU A 259 -5.56 -6.04 21.26
C GLU A 259 -5.38 -7.15 20.23
N SER A 260 -6.49 -7.77 19.80
CA SER A 260 -6.46 -8.99 18.95
C SER A 260 -5.98 -8.76 17.51
N ASN A 261 -5.96 -7.51 17.06
CA ASN A 261 -5.56 -7.08 15.73
C ASN A 261 -4.11 -6.54 15.67
N ILE A 262 -3.36 -6.65 16.77
CA ILE A 262 -1.94 -6.33 16.80
C ILE A 262 -1.13 -7.62 16.66
N TYR A 263 -0.20 -7.59 15.70
CA TYR A 263 0.67 -8.71 15.39
C TYR A 263 2.13 -8.37 15.65
N TYR A 264 2.97 -9.38 15.84
CA TYR A 264 4.36 -9.18 16.23
C TYR A 264 5.33 -9.73 15.21
N GLN A 265 6.45 -9.04 15.06
CA GLN A 265 7.58 -9.50 14.27
C GLN A 265 8.87 -9.26 15.03
N VAL A 266 9.71 -10.29 15.09
CA VAL A 266 11.00 -10.27 15.78
C VAL A 266 12.13 -10.35 14.76
N GLU A 267 13.10 -9.47 14.89
CA GLU A 267 14.31 -9.46 14.06
C GLU A 267 15.57 -9.49 14.91
N VAL A 268 16.58 -10.24 14.45
CA VAL A 268 17.94 -10.24 14.98
C VAL A 268 18.80 -9.40 14.04
N LEU A 269 19.32 -8.29 14.53
CA LEU A 269 20.05 -7.29 13.78
C LEU A 269 21.51 -7.19 14.24
N ASP A 270 22.34 -6.60 13.40
CA ASP A 270 23.68 -6.20 13.82
C ASP A 270 23.64 -5.11 14.91
N LYS A 271 24.80 -4.79 15.49
CA LYS A 271 24.92 -3.71 16.50
C LYS A 271 24.42 -2.35 16.02
N ASN A 272 24.43 -2.11 14.70
CA ASN A 272 23.98 -0.87 14.09
C ASN A 272 22.46 -0.85 13.86
N SER A 273 21.76 -1.96 14.10
CA SER A 273 20.32 -2.13 13.84
C SER A 273 19.96 -2.06 12.35
N ASP A 274 20.82 -2.57 11.46
CA ASP A 274 20.53 -2.61 10.02
C ASP A 274 19.38 -3.57 9.70
N ALA A 275 18.18 -3.00 9.56
CA ALA A 275 16.95 -3.72 9.23
C ALA A 275 16.88 -4.20 7.77
N ASN A 276 17.81 -3.79 6.89
CA ASN A 276 17.84 -4.27 5.50
C ASN A 276 18.56 -5.61 5.36
N ASN A 277 19.41 -5.97 6.34
CA ASN A 277 20.18 -7.20 6.35
C ASN A 277 20.11 -7.95 7.70
N PRO A 278 18.89 -8.30 8.17
CA PRO A 278 18.72 -9.00 9.44
C PRO A 278 19.33 -10.40 9.40
N PHE A 279 19.94 -10.84 10.51
CA PHE A 279 20.39 -12.23 10.70
C PHE A 279 19.22 -13.20 10.82
N PHE A 280 18.08 -12.72 11.30
CA PHE A 280 16.84 -13.47 11.36
C PHE A 280 15.66 -12.50 11.33
N LYS A 281 14.57 -12.92 10.69
CA LYS A 281 13.30 -12.20 10.68
C LYS A 281 12.16 -13.19 10.78
N SER A 282 11.37 -13.12 11.85
CA SER A 282 10.27 -14.05 12.06
C SER A 282 9.15 -13.86 11.03
N GLU A 283 8.33 -14.90 10.87
CA GLU A 283 6.96 -14.72 10.39
C GLU A 283 6.18 -13.77 11.32
N VAL A 284 5.05 -13.27 10.84
CA VAL A 284 4.18 -12.40 11.65
C VAL A 284 3.38 -13.25 12.64
N LEU A 285 3.55 -12.97 13.92
CA LEU A 285 3.01 -13.73 15.05
C LEU A 285 1.73 -13.09 15.59
N ALA A 286 0.80 -13.91 16.10
CA ALA A 286 -0.38 -13.41 16.81
C ALA A 286 -0.18 -13.55 18.30
N GLY A 287 -0.40 -12.46 19.06
CA GLY A 287 -0.71 -12.53 20.49
C GLY A 287 0.28 -13.31 21.38
N THR A 288 1.49 -13.62 20.91
CA THR A 288 2.51 -14.26 21.73
C THR A 288 3.31 -13.18 22.44
N GLY A 289 3.69 -13.43 23.69
CA GLY A 289 4.67 -12.62 24.45
C GLY A 289 6.05 -13.27 24.48
N GLU A 290 6.27 -14.26 23.62
CA GLU A 290 7.51 -15.02 23.56
C GLU A 290 7.79 -15.58 22.16
N LEU A 291 9.07 -15.77 21.87
CA LEU A 291 9.58 -16.48 20.71
C LEU A 291 10.94 -17.10 21.04
N ASN A 292 11.06 -18.42 20.92
CA ASN A 292 12.34 -19.12 20.93
C ASN A 292 12.89 -19.21 19.50
N ILE A 293 14.09 -18.67 19.29
CA ILE A 293 14.77 -18.67 18.00
C ILE A 293 16.01 -19.56 18.09
N THR A 294 16.06 -20.61 17.29
CA THR A 294 17.22 -21.51 17.13
C THR A 294 17.74 -21.41 15.70
N GLU A 295 18.88 -22.03 15.41
CA GLU A 295 19.39 -22.16 14.03
C GLU A 295 18.42 -22.89 13.09
N ALA A 296 17.52 -23.73 13.62
CA ALA A 296 16.50 -24.43 12.84
C ALA A 296 15.20 -23.62 12.66
N THR A 297 15.04 -22.49 13.36
CA THR A 297 13.82 -21.69 13.28
C THR A 297 13.70 -21.07 11.89
N GLN A 298 12.58 -21.33 11.22
CA GLN A 298 12.28 -20.72 9.92
C GLN A 298 11.82 -19.28 10.08
N GLY A 299 12.17 -18.44 9.11
CA GLY A 299 11.79 -17.03 9.07
C GLY A 299 11.61 -16.54 7.63
N LYS A 300 11.29 -15.25 7.50
CA LYS A 300 11.09 -14.56 6.21
C LYS A 300 12.39 -14.34 5.42
N VAL A 301 13.53 -14.55 6.07
CA VAL A 301 14.87 -14.51 5.48
C VAL A 301 15.63 -15.75 5.92
N GLU A 302 16.71 -16.06 5.21
CA GLU A 302 17.64 -17.10 5.64
C GLU A 302 18.08 -16.84 7.09
N ASN A 303 17.92 -17.84 7.95
CA ASN A 303 18.35 -17.78 9.33
C ASN A 303 19.87 -17.91 9.40
N ARG A 304 20.54 -16.84 9.83
CA ARG A 304 21.99 -16.72 9.91
C ARG A 304 22.49 -16.68 11.36
N LEU A 305 21.74 -17.21 12.32
CA LEU A 305 22.19 -17.27 13.72
C LEU A 305 23.53 -18.00 13.89
N SER A 306 23.81 -19.01 13.07
CA SER A 306 25.09 -19.73 13.06
C SER A 306 26.30 -18.86 12.67
N SER A 307 26.05 -17.68 12.08
CA SER A 307 27.09 -16.71 11.73
C SER A 307 27.37 -15.67 12.83
N LEU A 308 26.62 -15.71 13.94
CA LEU A 308 26.86 -14.80 15.07
C LEU A 308 28.15 -15.20 15.81
N VAL A 309 28.93 -14.19 16.18
CA VAL A 309 30.23 -14.36 16.84
C VAL A 309 30.05 -14.24 18.35
N LYS A 310 30.60 -15.21 19.08
CA LYS A 310 30.53 -15.23 20.55
C LYS A 310 31.20 -13.98 21.14
N GLY A 311 30.54 -13.34 22.11
CA GLY A 311 30.99 -12.13 22.79
C GLY A 311 30.64 -10.84 22.05
N GLU A 312 30.10 -10.90 20.83
CA GLU A 312 29.67 -9.71 20.10
C GLU A 312 28.26 -9.26 20.51
N VAL A 313 28.03 -7.95 20.38
CA VAL A 313 26.74 -7.31 20.66
C VAL A 313 25.87 -7.32 19.42
N TYR A 314 24.63 -7.75 19.59
CA TYR A 314 23.59 -7.72 18.57
C TYR A 314 22.35 -7.02 19.12
N LYS A 315 21.35 -6.80 18.27
CA LYS A 315 20.08 -6.17 18.68
C LYS A 315 18.90 -7.05 18.30
N ILE A 316 17.97 -7.22 19.24
CA ILE A 316 16.62 -7.67 18.93
C ILE A 316 15.76 -6.45 18.65
N ARG A 317 15.03 -6.46 17.53
CA ARG A 317 13.92 -5.55 17.28
C ARG A 317 12.61 -6.32 17.40
N LEU A 318 11.72 -5.84 18.26
CA LEU A 318 10.32 -6.26 18.29
C LEU A 318 9.49 -5.17 17.62
N SER A 319 8.69 -5.55 16.63
CA SER A 319 7.72 -4.68 15.97
C SER A 319 6.30 -5.19 16.24
N ALA A 320 5.47 -4.35 16.85
CA ALA A 320 4.02 -4.51 16.91
C ALA A 320 3.41 -3.83 15.68
N ILE A 321 2.64 -4.58 14.89
CA ILE A 321 2.14 -4.19 13.58
C ILE A 321 0.61 -4.17 13.65
N LEU A 322 0.04 -3.04 13.31
CA LEU A 322 -1.37 -2.86 13.05
C LEU A 322 -1.56 -2.74 11.54
N TYR A 323 -2.38 -3.61 10.96
CA TYR A 323 -2.78 -3.50 9.56
C TYR A 323 -4.00 -2.60 9.40
N GLU A 324 -4.23 -2.15 8.17
CA GLU A 324 -5.43 -1.41 7.83
C GLU A 324 -6.73 -2.20 8.09
N PRO A 325 -7.87 -1.51 8.29
CA PRO A 325 -9.15 -2.16 8.51
C PRO A 325 -9.50 -3.22 7.45
N GLY A 326 -9.90 -4.41 7.90
CA GLY A 326 -10.25 -5.53 7.03
C GLY A 326 -9.06 -6.35 6.53
N ILE A 327 -7.83 -5.98 6.88
CA ILE A 327 -6.62 -6.73 6.53
C ILE A 327 -6.13 -7.58 7.71
N GLY A 328 -5.99 -8.86 7.47
CA GLY A 328 -5.39 -9.84 8.36
C GLY A 328 -3.95 -10.14 8.00
N ARG A 329 -3.20 -10.69 8.97
CA ARG A 329 -1.78 -11.05 8.80
C ARG A 329 -1.48 -12.07 7.69
N TYR A 330 -2.49 -12.80 7.24
CA TYR A 330 -2.36 -13.84 6.20
C TYR A 330 -2.74 -13.33 4.81
N ASP A 331 -3.18 -12.08 4.68
CA ASP A 331 -3.45 -11.50 3.38
C ASP A 331 -2.16 -11.35 2.57
N ASN A 332 -2.24 -11.68 1.28
CA ASN A 332 -1.10 -11.68 0.36
C ASN A 332 -0.39 -10.33 0.27
N ASN A 333 -1.10 -9.24 0.59
CA ASN A 333 -0.59 -7.87 0.51
C ASN A 333 -0.44 -7.21 1.88
N ALA A 334 -0.51 -7.95 3.00
CA ALA A 334 -0.49 -7.36 4.34
C ALA A 334 0.73 -6.43 4.59
N ASP A 335 1.88 -6.74 3.98
CA ASP A 335 3.12 -5.94 4.07
C ASP A 335 3.09 -4.61 3.28
N ARG A 336 1.99 -4.34 2.59
CA ARG A 336 1.68 -3.14 1.81
C ARG A 336 0.45 -2.39 2.33
N ASN A 337 -0.17 -2.91 3.38
CA ASN A 337 -1.40 -2.41 3.97
C ASN A 337 -1.21 -2.19 5.47
N ILE A 338 -0.09 -1.58 5.83
CA ILE A 338 0.26 -1.32 7.21
C ILE A 338 -0.42 -0.02 7.61
N GLN A 339 -1.06 -0.01 8.77
CA GLN A 339 -1.63 1.21 9.33
C GLN A 339 -0.65 1.88 10.29
N ALA A 340 -0.03 1.07 11.16
CA ALA A 340 0.96 1.55 12.11
C ALA A 340 1.92 0.45 12.53
N ILE A 341 3.15 0.85 12.89
CA ILE A 341 4.14 0.01 13.53
C ILE A 341 4.63 0.70 14.78
N SER A 342 4.60 0.02 15.92
CA SER A 342 5.38 0.39 17.09
C SER A 342 6.55 -0.55 17.23
N TYR A 343 7.77 -0.05 17.42
CA TYR A 343 8.92 -0.94 17.64
C TYR A 343 9.80 -0.49 18.80
N VAL A 344 10.44 -1.48 19.41
CA VAL A 344 11.47 -1.33 20.43
C VAL A 344 12.68 -2.17 20.04
N THR A 345 13.87 -1.67 20.34
CA THR A 345 15.12 -2.40 20.14
C THR A 345 15.83 -2.62 21.47
N LYS A 346 16.43 -3.80 21.64
CA LYS A 346 17.24 -4.12 22.81
C LYS A 346 18.53 -4.83 22.42
N ALA A 347 19.64 -4.35 22.98
CA ALA A 347 20.93 -5.01 22.82
C ALA A 347 21.01 -6.29 23.65
N PHE A 348 21.73 -7.29 23.13
CA PHE A 348 22.12 -8.51 23.85
C PHE A 348 23.51 -8.95 23.38
N VAL A 349 24.20 -9.72 24.21
CA VAL A 349 25.49 -10.32 23.86
C VAL A 349 25.28 -11.78 23.45
N TRP A 350 25.86 -12.20 22.34
CA TRP A 350 25.76 -13.59 21.91
C TRP A 350 26.76 -14.48 22.65
N GLY A 351 26.27 -15.49 23.37
CA GLY A 351 27.14 -16.49 24.02
C GLY A 351 27.63 -16.18 25.42
N GLU A 352 26.97 -15.27 26.15
CA GLU A 352 27.26 -14.97 27.56
C GLU A 352 26.45 -15.80 28.55
#